data_AF-A0A534X245-F1
#
_entry.id   AF-A0A534X245-F1
#
_cell.length_a   1.000
_cell.length_b   1.000
_cell.length_c   1.000
_cell.angle_alpha   90.00
_cell.angle_beta   90.00
_cell.angle_gamma   90.00
#
_symmetry.space_group_name_H-M   'P 1'
#
loop_
_entity.id
_entity.type
_entity.pdbx_description
1 polymer ?
#
loop_
_entity_poly.entity_id
_entity_poly.type
_entity_poly.pdbx_seq_one_letter_code
_entity_poly.pdbx_strand_id
1 'polypeptide(L)'
;MGVVRRDADRLRPGRGAGGRALRTHPDLPAPAARRAGGHREGGPPVSVRGLAGAVLLVTVACDRLPGRPRPEDRPTRPSQVKDFATLYDHNCAGCHGTERRPGAAVALADPVYLALADDATIRRATAVGVPGTAMPAFARRAGGALTDEQVDVVVHGMRARWARAAALGGTAPPPYAATPGDAGRGAAAYATYCASCHGPSGTGGKPAGSIVDRSYLELVSDQGLRTAVLVGRPALGMPGWRGDGKGPAMTAGDVADVVAWLIAHRPQVTGRPHPSRDDHDG
;
A
#
# COMPACT_ATOMS: atom_id res chain seq x y z
N MET A 1 45.75 -12.06 22.84
CA MET A 1 46.75 -12.05 21.74
C MET A 1 46.02 -11.68 20.46
N GLY A 2 46.46 -10.63 19.76
CA GLY A 2 45.83 -10.14 18.52
C GLY A 2 45.50 -8.65 18.58
N VAL A 3 46.45 -7.82 18.17
CA VAL A 3 46.50 -6.36 18.30
C VAL A 3 45.84 -5.64 17.12
N VAL A 4 45.25 -4.49 17.43
CA VAL A 4 44.63 -3.45 16.57
C VAL A 4 45.61 -2.90 15.53
N ARG A 5 45.12 -2.47 14.34
CA ARG A 5 45.52 -1.18 13.74
C ARG A 5 44.56 -0.68 12.65
N ARG A 6 44.00 0.50 12.95
CA ARG A 6 43.52 1.51 12.00
C ARG A 6 44.75 2.17 11.37
N ASP A 7 44.67 2.53 10.10
CA ASP A 7 45.53 3.57 9.54
C ASP A 7 44.68 4.62 8.83
N ALA A 8 44.87 5.85 9.27
CA ALA A 8 44.46 7.08 8.61
C ALA A 8 45.73 7.81 8.15
N ASP A 9 45.53 8.73 7.20
CA ASP A 9 46.39 9.82 6.76
C ASP A 9 47.52 9.54 5.74
N ARG A 10 47.35 10.14 4.55
CA ARG A 10 48.23 11.25 4.15
C ARG A 10 47.59 12.20 3.13
N LEU A 11 47.62 13.48 3.47
CA LEU A 11 47.20 14.63 2.68
C LEU A 11 48.33 15.22 1.82
N ARG A 12 47.91 15.97 0.78
CA ARG A 12 48.52 17.12 0.06
C ARG A 12 49.25 16.85 -1.27
N PRO A 13 49.45 17.88 -2.14
CA PRO A 13 48.48 18.83 -2.71
C PRO A 13 48.72 19.04 -4.24
N GLY A 14 47.81 19.63 -5.01
CA GLY A 14 48.18 20.08 -6.37
C GLY A 14 47.07 20.60 -7.28
N ARG A 15 46.96 21.93 -7.33
CA ARG A 15 46.76 22.81 -8.50
C ARG A 15 46.16 22.23 -9.79
N GLY A 16 45.15 22.93 -10.31
CA GLY A 16 44.96 23.03 -11.76
C GLY A 16 43.53 23.33 -12.20
N ALA A 17 43.18 24.62 -12.25
CA ALA A 17 42.08 25.08 -13.10
C ALA A 17 42.38 24.73 -14.56
N GLY A 18 41.37 24.27 -15.31
CA GLY A 18 41.53 23.94 -16.72
C GLY A 18 40.18 23.68 -17.38
N GLY A 19 39.49 24.75 -17.75
CA GLY A 19 38.32 24.70 -18.60
C GLY A 19 38.65 23.99 -19.91
N ARG A 20 37.86 22.99 -20.27
CA ARG A 20 38.05 22.26 -21.52
C ARG A 20 37.38 23.05 -22.65
N ALA A 21 38.21 23.82 -23.33
CA ALA A 21 37.89 24.57 -24.53
C ALA A 21 37.32 23.67 -25.64
N LEU A 22 36.32 24.23 -26.33
CA LEU A 22 35.81 23.74 -27.61
C LEU A 22 36.97 23.51 -28.59
N ARG A 23 36.96 22.36 -29.25
CA ARG A 23 37.82 22.08 -30.40
C ARG A 23 37.40 22.98 -31.56
N THR A 24 38.30 23.86 -31.98
CA THR A 24 38.18 24.70 -33.17
C THR A 24 38.61 23.90 -34.40
N HIS A 25 37.75 23.83 -35.41
CA HIS A 25 38.13 23.45 -36.77
C HIS A 25 38.81 24.65 -37.45
N PRO A 26 40.03 24.51 -38.02
CA PRO A 26 40.57 25.50 -38.94
C PRO A 26 40.00 25.20 -40.33
N ASP A 27 39.41 26.21 -40.96
CA ASP A 27 39.31 26.42 -42.42
C ASP A 27 38.04 27.21 -42.72
N LEU A 28 38.12 28.54 -42.58
CA LEU A 28 37.21 29.46 -43.24
C LEU A 28 38.03 30.62 -43.83
N PRO A 29 37.90 30.92 -45.13
CA PRO A 29 38.65 31.98 -45.79
C PRO A 29 38.17 33.37 -45.36
N ALA A 30 39.09 34.33 -45.38
CA ALA A 30 38.89 35.72 -44.97
C ALA A 30 37.77 36.42 -45.78
N PRO A 31 36.97 37.31 -45.15
CA PRO A 31 35.96 38.07 -45.88
C PRO A 31 36.64 39.20 -46.67
N ALA A 32 36.49 39.14 -48.00
CA ALA A 32 36.79 40.26 -48.87
C ALA A 32 35.77 41.38 -48.65
N ALA A 33 36.26 42.56 -48.27
CA ALA A 33 35.47 43.79 -48.28
C ALA A 33 34.99 44.09 -49.71
N ARG A 34 33.68 44.09 -49.92
CA ARG A 34 33.07 44.65 -51.13
C ARG A 34 32.07 45.74 -50.78
N ARG A 35 32.19 46.80 -51.57
CA ARG A 35 31.63 48.14 -51.43
C ARG A 35 30.11 48.16 -51.33
N ALA A 36 29.63 49.10 -50.52
CA ALA A 36 28.26 49.57 -50.53
C ALA A 36 27.90 50.16 -51.90
N GLY A 37 26.84 49.62 -52.51
CA GLY A 37 26.12 50.20 -53.63
C GLY A 37 24.64 50.04 -53.33
N GLY A 38 23.99 51.14 -52.99
CA GLY A 38 22.56 51.17 -52.69
C GLY A 38 21.72 51.14 -53.95
N HIS A 39 20.68 50.31 -53.94
CA HIS A 39 19.44 50.58 -54.65
C HIS A 39 18.28 50.13 -53.75
N ARG A 40 17.47 51.09 -53.31
CA ARG A 40 16.17 50.85 -52.67
C ARG A 40 15.19 50.49 -53.77
N GLU A 41 14.90 49.20 -53.93
CA GLU A 41 13.73 48.75 -54.67
C GLU A 41 12.57 48.57 -53.68
N GLY A 42 11.45 49.25 -53.95
CA GLY A 42 10.24 49.15 -53.15
C GLY A 42 9.62 47.75 -53.27
N GLY A 43 9.55 47.03 -52.16
CA GLY A 43 8.84 45.76 -52.08
C GLY A 43 7.32 45.94 -52.31
N PRO A 44 6.63 44.96 -52.91
CA PRO A 44 5.21 45.06 -53.25
C PRO A 44 4.33 45.10 -51.98
N PRO A 45 3.09 45.63 -52.06
CA PRO A 45 2.20 45.74 -50.92
C PRO A 45 1.83 44.35 -50.38
N VAL A 46 2.12 44.12 -49.09
CA VAL A 46 1.73 42.90 -48.38
C VAL A 46 0.20 42.86 -48.31
N SER A 47 -0.41 41.94 -49.06
CA SER A 47 -1.88 41.79 -49.04
C SER A 47 -2.35 41.33 -47.65
N VAL A 48 -3.51 41.84 -47.20
CA VAL A 48 -4.17 41.45 -45.94
C VAL A 48 -4.40 39.94 -45.83
N ARG A 49 -4.49 39.22 -46.96
CA ARG A 49 -4.57 37.75 -47.01
C ARG A 49 -3.26 37.06 -46.60
N GLY A 50 -2.11 37.66 -46.87
CA GLY A 50 -0.80 37.16 -46.43
C GLY A 50 -0.58 37.30 -44.92
N LEU A 51 -1.12 38.37 -44.32
CA LEU A 51 -1.09 38.58 -42.88
C LEU A 51 -1.98 37.56 -42.14
N ALA A 52 -3.16 37.26 -42.68
CA ALA A 52 -4.07 36.25 -42.12
C ALA A 52 -3.47 34.83 -42.19
N GLY A 53 -2.77 34.48 -43.29
CA GLY A 53 -2.07 33.20 -43.42
C GLY A 53 -0.87 33.06 -42.46
N ALA A 54 -0.12 34.14 -42.24
CA ALA A 54 1.01 34.15 -41.30
C ALA A 54 0.56 34.02 -39.84
N VAL A 55 -0.55 34.65 -39.45
CA VAL A 55 -1.14 34.51 -38.10
C VAL A 55 -1.69 33.10 -37.86
N LEU A 56 -2.29 32.46 -38.88
CA LEU A 56 -2.78 31.08 -38.79
C LEU A 56 -1.65 30.03 -38.68
N LEU A 57 -0.48 30.31 -39.26
CA LEU A 57 0.71 29.46 -39.16
C LEU A 57 1.37 29.52 -37.77
N VAL A 58 1.31 30.67 -37.09
CA VAL A 58 1.88 30.84 -35.74
C VAL A 58 1.05 30.12 -34.67
N THR A 59 -0.28 30.11 -34.76
CA THR A 59 -1.14 29.45 -33.76
C THR A 59 -1.03 27.93 -33.81
N VAL A 60 -0.90 27.33 -35.00
CA VAL A 60 -0.69 25.87 -35.15
C VAL A 60 0.73 25.44 -34.73
N ALA A 61 1.72 26.33 -34.87
CA ALA A 61 3.09 26.05 -34.47
C ALA A 61 3.30 26.08 -32.94
N CYS A 62 2.51 26.87 -32.20
CA CYS A 62 2.58 26.91 -30.73
C CYS A 62 2.17 25.58 -30.06
N ASP A 63 1.28 24.81 -30.69
CA ASP A 63 0.84 23.50 -30.18
C ASP A 63 1.79 22.34 -30.52
N ARG A 64 2.77 22.58 -31.42
CA ARG A 64 3.77 21.59 -31.87
C ARG A 64 5.20 21.98 -31.50
N LEU A 65 5.37 22.75 -30.43
CA LEU A 65 6.70 23.05 -29.90
C LEU A 65 7.42 21.75 -29.50
N PRO A 66 8.66 21.52 -29.97
CA PRO A 66 9.47 20.38 -29.53
C PRO A 66 9.60 20.39 -28.00
N GLY A 67 9.09 19.35 -27.33
CA GLY A 67 9.16 19.20 -25.86
C GLY A 67 7.86 19.45 -25.09
N ARG A 68 6.76 19.88 -25.73
CA ARG A 68 5.44 19.90 -25.07
C ARG A 68 4.82 18.49 -25.12
N PRO A 69 4.54 17.84 -23.97
CA PRO A 69 3.88 16.54 -23.97
C PRO A 69 2.51 16.65 -24.62
N ARG A 70 2.17 15.68 -25.49
CA ARG A 70 0.84 15.63 -26.06
C ARG A 70 -0.18 15.42 -24.93
N PRO A 71 -1.42 15.92 -25.05
CA PRO A 71 -2.45 15.70 -24.04
C PRO A 71 -2.61 14.23 -23.63
N GLU A 72 -2.49 13.31 -24.59
CA GLU A 72 -2.51 11.86 -24.40
C GLU A 72 -1.28 11.29 -23.66
N ASP A 73 -0.14 11.99 -23.71
CA ASP A 73 1.11 11.58 -23.04
C ASP A 73 1.22 12.16 -21.62
N ARG A 74 0.21 12.92 -21.16
CA ARG A 74 0.21 13.52 -19.83
C ARG A 74 0.03 12.43 -18.77
N PRO A 75 0.97 12.31 -17.80
CA PRO A 75 0.79 11.37 -16.70
C PRO A 75 -0.49 11.66 -15.93
N THR A 76 -1.31 10.63 -15.72
CA THR A 76 -2.47 10.71 -14.82
C THR A 76 -1.99 11.03 -13.42
N ARG A 77 -2.58 12.03 -12.77
CA ARG A 77 -2.22 12.37 -11.40
C ARG A 77 -2.58 11.20 -10.48
N PRO A 78 -1.77 10.88 -9.45
CA PRO A 78 -2.10 9.80 -8.52
C PRO A 78 -3.50 9.89 -7.93
N SER A 79 -4.00 11.11 -7.64
CA SER A 79 -5.35 11.34 -7.12
C SER A 79 -6.49 11.09 -8.13
N GLN A 80 -6.18 10.92 -9.41
CA GLN A 80 -7.14 10.66 -10.49
C GLN A 80 -7.19 9.17 -10.88
N VAL A 81 -6.29 8.34 -10.34
CA VAL A 81 -6.30 6.89 -10.58
C VAL A 81 -7.49 6.29 -9.84
N LYS A 82 -8.45 5.72 -10.58
CA LYS A 82 -9.66 5.08 -10.05
C LYS A 82 -9.79 3.61 -10.47
N ASP A 83 -8.73 3.05 -11.04
CA ASP A 83 -8.70 1.62 -11.34
C ASP A 83 -8.46 0.83 -10.05
N PHE A 84 -9.40 -0.05 -9.71
CA PHE A 84 -9.33 -0.87 -8.49
C PHE A 84 -8.07 -1.71 -8.43
N ALA A 85 -7.71 -2.38 -9.54
CA ALA A 85 -6.58 -3.30 -9.55
C ALA A 85 -5.27 -2.54 -9.25
N THR A 86 -5.09 -1.38 -9.88
CA THR A 86 -3.96 -0.47 -9.65
C THR A 86 -3.91 0.01 -8.20
N LEU A 87 -5.05 0.49 -7.65
CA LEU A 87 -5.10 0.96 -6.27
C LEU A 87 -4.81 -0.16 -5.26
N TYR A 88 -5.40 -1.33 -5.45
CA TYR A 88 -5.20 -2.46 -4.55
C TYR A 88 -3.76 -3.00 -4.62
N ASP A 89 -3.18 -3.11 -5.83
CA ASP A 89 -1.82 -3.62 -6.02
C ASP A 89 -0.78 -2.72 -5.34
N HIS A 90 -0.88 -1.40 -5.52
CA HIS A 90 0.07 -0.46 -4.95
C HIS A 90 -0.06 -0.27 -3.43
N ASN A 91 -1.24 -0.48 -2.85
CA ASN A 91 -1.51 -0.10 -1.45
C ASN A 91 -1.78 -1.29 -0.52
N CYS A 92 -2.30 -2.41 -1.02
CA CYS A 92 -2.84 -3.48 -0.19
C CYS A 92 -2.17 -4.83 -0.44
N ALA A 93 -1.88 -5.15 -1.71
CA ALA A 93 -1.43 -6.49 -2.11
C ALA A 93 -0.08 -6.90 -1.48
N GLY A 94 0.80 -5.95 -1.15
CA GLY A 94 2.07 -6.25 -0.50
C GLY A 94 1.91 -6.96 0.85
N CYS A 95 0.89 -6.59 1.63
CA CYS A 95 0.61 -7.20 2.93
C CYS A 95 -0.50 -8.24 2.85
N HIS A 96 -1.61 -7.95 2.17
CA HIS A 96 -2.79 -8.82 2.13
C HIS A 96 -2.76 -9.88 1.03
N GLY A 97 -1.80 -9.78 0.11
CA GLY A 97 -1.68 -10.67 -1.03
C GLY A 97 -2.70 -10.38 -2.13
N THR A 98 -2.69 -11.24 -3.13
CA THR A 98 -3.63 -11.24 -4.24
C THR A 98 -4.45 -12.53 -4.22
N GLU A 99 -5.46 -12.64 -5.09
CA GLU A 99 -6.23 -13.89 -5.26
C GLU A 99 -5.36 -15.13 -5.52
N ARG A 100 -4.17 -14.93 -6.11
CA ARG A 100 -3.26 -16.01 -6.51
C ARG A 100 -2.09 -16.21 -5.57
N ARG A 101 -1.80 -15.24 -4.70
CA ARG A 101 -0.62 -15.25 -3.83
C ARG A 101 -0.99 -14.79 -2.42
N PRO A 102 -0.81 -15.62 -1.39
CA PRO A 102 -1.03 -15.18 -0.01
C PRO A 102 -0.03 -14.09 0.38
N GLY A 103 -0.54 -13.04 1.04
CA GLY A 103 0.28 -12.02 1.69
C GLY A 103 0.59 -12.40 3.13
N ALA A 104 1.31 -11.55 3.88
CA ALA A 104 1.61 -11.77 5.30
C ALA A 104 0.38 -11.60 6.22
N ALA A 105 -0.57 -10.74 5.85
CA ALA A 105 -1.79 -10.44 6.58
C ALA A 105 -2.97 -11.33 6.14
N VAL A 106 -4.14 -11.11 6.74
CA VAL A 106 -5.41 -11.75 6.34
C VAL A 106 -5.73 -11.43 4.89
N ALA A 107 -6.26 -12.41 4.15
CA ALA A 107 -6.58 -12.22 2.74
C ALA A 107 -7.86 -11.40 2.59
N LEU A 108 -7.75 -10.17 2.07
CA LEU A 108 -8.92 -9.30 1.84
C LEU A 108 -9.82 -9.80 0.71
N ALA A 109 -9.29 -10.66 -0.16
CA ALA A 109 -10.03 -11.37 -1.20
C ALA A 109 -10.82 -12.58 -0.69
N ASP A 110 -10.75 -12.90 0.60
CA ASP A 110 -11.52 -14.00 1.18
C ASP A 110 -13.02 -13.66 1.20
N PRO A 111 -13.89 -14.45 0.53
CA PRO A 111 -15.33 -14.21 0.54
C PRO A 111 -15.97 -14.29 1.93
N VAL A 112 -15.39 -15.07 2.86
CA VAL A 112 -15.85 -15.14 4.26
C VAL A 112 -15.51 -13.85 4.97
N TYR A 113 -14.31 -13.29 4.79
CA TYR A 113 -13.98 -11.97 5.34
C TYR A 113 -14.98 -10.91 4.90
N LEU A 114 -15.27 -10.86 3.60
CA LEU A 114 -16.25 -9.93 3.05
C LEU A 114 -17.66 -10.23 3.57
N ALA A 115 -18.05 -11.49 3.77
CA ALA A 115 -19.36 -11.77 4.37
C ALA A 115 -19.49 -11.29 5.84
N LEU A 116 -18.37 -11.13 6.57
CA LEU A 116 -18.36 -10.76 7.99
C LEU A 116 -18.14 -9.26 8.24
N ALA A 117 -17.18 -8.65 7.56
CA ALA A 117 -16.86 -7.23 7.72
C ALA A 117 -17.73 -6.40 6.80
N ASP A 118 -18.45 -5.41 7.34
CA ASP A 118 -19.28 -4.49 6.54
C ASP A 118 -18.47 -3.39 5.84
N ASP A 119 -19.10 -2.68 4.89
CA ASP A 119 -18.44 -1.64 4.10
C ASP A 119 -17.92 -0.50 4.97
N ALA A 120 -18.69 -0.11 5.99
CA ALA A 120 -18.27 0.93 6.93
C ALA A 120 -16.98 0.52 7.67
N THR A 121 -16.87 -0.73 8.09
CA THR A 121 -15.70 -1.27 8.78
C THR A 121 -14.50 -1.35 7.87
N ILE A 122 -14.65 -1.91 6.66
CA ILE A 122 -13.55 -1.97 5.68
C ILE A 122 -13.10 -0.55 5.33
N ARG A 123 -14.04 0.35 5.05
CA ARG A 123 -13.75 1.76 4.73
C ARG A 123 -13.03 2.48 5.86
N ARG A 124 -13.46 2.31 7.12
CA ARG A 124 -12.77 2.91 8.28
C ARG A 124 -11.34 2.37 8.38
N ALA A 125 -11.17 1.05 8.35
CA ALA A 125 -9.85 0.42 8.45
C ALA A 125 -8.92 0.83 7.30
N THR A 126 -9.42 0.93 6.06
CA THR A 126 -8.64 1.44 4.93
C THR A 126 -8.31 2.93 5.13
N ALA A 127 -9.26 3.75 5.57
CA ALA A 127 -9.04 5.18 5.64
C ALA A 127 -8.06 5.58 6.74
N VAL A 128 -8.27 5.13 7.97
CA VAL A 128 -7.49 5.55 9.14
C VAL A 128 -6.51 4.50 9.63
N GLY A 129 -6.42 3.36 8.93
CA GLY A 129 -5.59 2.23 9.36
C GLY A 129 -6.19 1.50 10.54
N VAL A 130 -5.36 0.66 11.17
CA VAL A 130 -5.71 0.01 12.44
C VAL A 130 -4.70 0.47 13.49
N PRO A 131 -5.09 1.37 14.41
CA PRO A 131 -4.17 1.94 15.40
C PRO A 131 -3.41 0.88 16.20
N GLY A 132 -2.12 1.12 16.43
CA GLY A 132 -1.27 0.20 17.18
C GLY A 132 -0.88 -1.08 16.43
N THR A 133 -1.11 -1.14 15.11
CA THR A 133 -0.72 -2.28 14.25
C THR A 133 0.18 -1.84 13.10
N ALA A 134 0.62 -2.79 12.28
CA ALA A 134 1.36 -2.51 11.05
C ALA A 134 0.51 -1.95 9.89
N MET A 135 -0.83 -1.87 10.01
CA MET A 135 -1.71 -1.36 8.95
C MET A 135 -1.87 0.16 9.06
N PRO A 136 -1.22 0.97 8.18
CA PRO A 136 -1.24 2.42 8.29
C PRO A 136 -2.55 3.01 7.79
N ALA A 137 -2.74 4.31 8.03
CA ALA A 137 -3.80 5.09 7.39
C ALA A 137 -3.49 5.31 5.90
N PHE A 138 -4.49 5.09 5.03
CA PHE A 138 -4.33 5.34 3.59
C PHE A 138 -5.04 6.61 3.11
N ALA A 139 -6.04 7.11 3.83
CA ALA A 139 -6.72 8.33 3.42
C ALA A 139 -5.88 9.59 3.68
N ARG A 140 -5.92 10.55 2.76
CA ARG A 140 -5.20 11.84 2.88
C ARG A 140 -5.53 12.60 4.16
N ARG A 141 -6.78 12.59 4.58
CA ARG A 141 -7.22 13.25 5.83
C ARG A 141 -6.62 12.63 7.10
N ALA A 142 -6.08 11.41 6.99
CA ALA A 142 -5.45 10.67 8.07
C ALA A 142 -3.94 10.47 7.84
N GLY A 143 -3.33 11.25 6.93
CA GLY A 143 -1.89 11.21 6.65
C GLY A 143 -1.46 10.26 5.53
N GLY A 144 -2.39 9.57 4.87
CA GLY A 144 -2.11 8.69 3.73
C GLY A 144 -2.13 9.41 2.37
N ALA A 145 -2.12 8.64 1.29
CA ALA A 145 -2.04 9.16 -0.09
C ALA A 145 -3.37 9.14 -0.86
N LEU A 146 -4.33 8.32 -0.45
CA LEU A 146 -5.58 8.09 -1.17
C LEU A 146 -6.62 9.16 -0.87
N THR A 147 -7.33 9.62 -1.90
CA THR A 147 -8.56 10.41 -1.70
C THR A 147 -9.66 9.54 -1.08
N ASP A 148 -10.67 10.16 -0.47
CA ASP A 148 -11.82 9.41 0.06
C ASP A 148 -12.53 8.63 -1.05
N GLU A 149 -12.61 9.20 -2.25
CA GLU A 149 -13.13 8.49 -3.43
C GLU A 149 -12.29 7.27 -3.79
N GLN A 150 -10.96 7.34 -3.71
CA GLN A 150 -10.09 6.18 -3.97
C GLN A 150 -10.24 5.10 -2.91
N VAL A 151 -10.45 5.48 -1.65
CA VAL A 151 -10.80 4.53 -0.58
C VAL A 151 -12.11 3.83 -0.93
N ASP A 152 -13.12 4.57 -1.37
CA ASP A 152 -14.41 4.00 -1.78
C ASP A 152 -14.27 3.07 -2.99
N VAL A 153 -13.44 3.43 -3.99
CA VAL A 153 -13.11 2.55 -5.12
C VAL A 153 -12.49 1.23 -4.64
N VAL A 154 -11.59 1.26 -3.66
CA VAL A 154 -10.98 0.04 -3.11
C VAL A 154 -12.05 -0.83 -2.46
N VAL A 155 -12.90 -0.28 -1.58
CA VAL A 155 -13.96 -1.05 -0.89
C VAL A 155 -14.94 -1.65 -1.91
N HIS A 156 -15.47 -0.85 -2.83
CA HIS A 156 -16.41 -1.33 -3.83
C HIS A 156 -15.78 -2.37 -4.78
N GLY A 157 -14.51 -2.19 -5.17
CA GLY A 157 -13.81 -3.15 -6.01
C GLY A 157 -13.60 -4.50 -5.32
N MET A 158 -13.26 -4.50 -4.02
CA MET A 158 -13.20 -5.72 -3.22
C MET A 158 -14.56 -6.45 -3.22
N ARG A 159 -15.65 -5.70 -3.00
CA ARG A 159 -17.01 -6.26 -3.04
C ARG A 159 -17.36 -6.84 -4.39
N ALA A 160 -17.23 -6.05 -5.44
CA ALA A 160 -17.63 -6.43 -6.79
C ALA A 160 -16.85 -7.64 -7.29
N ARG A 161 -15.58 -7.78 -6.92
CA ARG A 161 -14.70 -8.83 -7.43
C ARG A 161 -14.74 -10.12 -6.60
N TRP A 162 -14.85 -10.00 -5.28
CA TRP A 162 -14.57 -11.12 -4.37
C TRP A 162 -15.72 -11.49 -3.44
N ALA A 163 -16.71 -10.63 -3.21
CA ALA A 163 -17.83 -10.99 -2.37
C ALA A 163 -18.68 -12.08 -3.03
N ARG A 164 -19.12 -13.06 -2.24
CA ARG A 164 -19.99 -14.16 -2.70
C ARG A 164 -21.13 -14.35 -1.73
N ALA A 165 -22.38 -14.32 -2.21
CA ALA A 165 -23.57 -14.49 -1.38
C ALA A 165 -23.55 -15.84 -0.61
N ALA A 166 -23.03 -16.90 -1.24
CA ALA A 166 -22.94 -18.23 -0.65
C ALA A 166 -21.69 -18.45 0.23
N ALA A 167 -20.88 -17.42 0.52
CA ALA A 167 -19.60 -17.57 1.21
C ALA A 167 -19.72 -18.27 2.58
N LEU A 168 -20.82 -18.06 3.30
CA LEU A 168 -21.07 -18.65 4.62
C LEU A 168 -21.74 -20.04 4.56
N GLY A 169 -22.18 -20.50 3.39
CA GLY A 169 -22.78 -21.83 3.24
C GLY A 169 -24.04 -22.06 4.10
N GLY A 170 -24.82 -21.02 4.39
CA GLY A 170 -26.02 -21.10 5.22
C GLY A 170 -25.78 -21.23 6.73
N THR A 171 -24.52 -21.15 7.17
CA THR A 171 -24.18 -21.19 8.60
C THR A 171 -24.18 -19.78 9.20
N ALA A 172 -24.68 -19.65 10.43
CA ALA A 172 -24.60 -18.41 11.19
C ALA A 172 -23.16 -18.22 11.70
N PRO A 173 -22.45 -17.16 11.28
CA PRO A 173 -21.09 -16.96 11.73
C PRO A 173 -21.04 -16.39 13.15
N PRO A 174 -19.94 -16.62 13.89
CA PRO A 174 -19.63 -15.82 15.05
C PRO A 174 -19.61 -14.32 14.68
N PRO A 175 -19.96 -13.41 15.61
CA PRO A 175 -19.93 -11.97 15.35
C PRO A 175 -18.55 -11.51 14.87
N TYR A 176 -18.49 -10.63 13.87
CA TYR A 176 -17.22 -10.11 13.35
C TYR A 176 -16.41 -9.44 14.46
N ALA A 177 -17.03 -8.52 15.21
CA ALA A 177 -16.46 -7.87 16.37
C ALA A 177 -17.17 -8.33 17.65
N ALA A 178 -16.40 -8.62 18.69
CA ALA A 178 -16.89 -8.95 20.03
C ALA A 178 -15.76 -8.72 21.05
N THR A 179 -16.13 -8.53 22.32
CA THR A 179 -15.16 -8.49 23.42
C THR A 179 -14.47 -9.86 23.55
N PRO A 180 -13.19 -9.89 23.95
CA PRO A 180 -12.53 -11.15 24.31
C PRO A 180 -13.30 -11.89 25.41
N GLY A 181 -13.24 -13.23 25.36
CA GLY A 181 -13.83 -14.11 26.36
C GLY A 181 -12.89 -14.37 27.54
N ASP A 182 -12.90 -15.61 28.04
CA ASP A 182 -12.07 -16.06 29.16
C ASP A 182 -10.80 -16.77 28.67
N ALA A 183 -9.63 -16.34 29.14
CA ALA A 183 -8.35 -16.91 28.72
C ALA A 183 -8.13 -18.35 29.22
N GLY A 184 -8.72 -18.74 30.37
CA GLY A 184 -8.64 -20.09 30.91
C GLY A 184 -9.42 -21.09 30.05
N ARG A 185 -10.68 -20.77 29.72
CA ARG A 185 -11.45 -21.52 28.71
C ARG A 185 -10.80 -21.46 27.33
N GLY A 186 -10.16 -20.34 27.01
CA GLY A 186 -9.41 -20.16 25.78
C GLY A 186 -8.23 -21.12 25.62
N ALA A 187 -7.60 -21.55 26.72
CA ALA A 187 -6.58 -22.59 26.67
C ALA A 187 -7.14 -23.96 26.21
N ALA A 188 -8.36 -24.29 26.64
CA ALA A 188 -9.05 -25.51 26.20
C ALA A 188 -9.49 -25.43 24.73
N ALA A 189 -9.99 -24.27 24.29
CA ALA A 189 -10.27 -24.02 22.88
C ALA A 189 -8.98 -24.12 22.03
N TYR A 190 -7.89 -23.48 22.47
CA TYR A 190 -6.60 -23.56 21.80
C TYR A 190 -6.10 -25.00 21.62
N ALA A 191 -6.16 -25.81 22.68
CA ALA A 191 -5.77 -27.22 22.64
C ALA A 191 -6.59 -28.03 21.62
N THR A 192 -7.89 -27.73 21.50
CA THR A 192 -8.82 -28.40 20.58
C THR A 192 -8.59 -28.01 19.12
N TYR A 193 -8.46 -26.71 18.84
CA TYR A 193 -8.53 -26.18 17.46
C TYR A 193 -7.17 -25.83 16.85
N CYS A 194 -6.16 -25.49 17.65
CA CYS A 194 -4.95 -24.81 17.17
C CYS A 194 -3.66 -25.61 17.41
N ALA A 195 -3.58 -26.33 18.54
CA ALA A 195 -2.34 -26.94 19.03
C ALA A 195 -1.73 -27.98 18.09
N SER A 196 -2.54 -28.65 17.28
CA SER A 196 -2.07 -29.67 16.32
C SER A 196 -1.15 -29.08 15.23
N CYS A 197 -1.24 -27.78 14.95
CA CYS A 197 -0.38 -27.10 13.97
C CYS A 197 0.59 -26.11 14.61
N HIS A 198 0.14 -25.36 15.62
CA HIS A 198 0.93 -24.30 16.28
C HIS A 198 1.69 -24.77 17.54
N GLY A 199 1.61 -26.06 17.85
CA GLY A 199 2.23 -26.69 19.02
C GLY A 199 1.42 -26.48 20.31
N PRO A 200 1.68 -27.23 21.38
CA PRO A 200 0.86 -27.20 22.61
C PRO A 200 0.79 -25.84 23.30
N SER A 201 1.81 -24.98 23.13
CA SER A 201 1.95 -23.67 23.76
C SER A 201 1.86 -22.50 22.77
N GLY A 202 1.55 -22.75 21.49
CA GLY A 202 1.51 -21.70 20.46
C GLY A 202 2.86 -21.22 19.97
N THR A 203 3.96 -21.79 20.46
CA THR A 203 5.34 -21.42 20.09
C THR A 203 5.76 -21.89 18.69
N GLY A 204 4.85 -22.56 17.96
CA GLY A 204 5.08 -23.02 16.60
C GLY A 204 5.74 -24.39 16.50
N GLY A 205 5.86 -24.88 15.27
CA GLY A 205 6.41 -26.17 14.89
C GLY A 205 6.24 -26.41 13.39
N LYS A 206 6.20 -27.69 12.98
CA LYS A 206 5.74 -28.08 11.64
C LYS A 206 4.27 -28.47 11.74
N PRO A 207 3.35 -27.91 10.91
CA PRO A 207 3.59 -27.05 9.75
C PRO A 207 3.54 -25.54 10.02
N ALA A 208 3.18 -25.06 11.22
CA ALA A 208 2.89 -23.64 11.45
C ALA A 208 3.81 -22.96 12.46
N GLY A 209 4.13 -21.68 12.21
CA GLY A 209 4.97 -20.87 13.10
C GLY A 209 4.30 -20.47 14.42
N SER A 210 5.06 -19.77 15.25
CA SER A 210 4.59 -19.26 16.53
C SER A 210 3.49 -18.22 16.34
N ILE A 211 2.37 -18.39 17.02
CA ILE A 211 1.27 -17.40 17.12
C ILE A 211 1.28 -16.65 18.45
N VAL A 212 2.18 -17.04 19.35
CA VAL A 212 2.48 -16.29 20.59
C VAL A 212 3.82 -15.54 20.47
N ASP A 213 4.34 -15.40 19.24
CA ASP A 213 5.53 -14.59 19.01
C ASP A 213 5.26 -13.14 19.42
N ARG A 214 6.20 -12.58 20.18
CA ARG A 214 6.09 -11.22 20.71
C ARG A 214 5.93 -10.18 19.61
N SER A 215 6.73 -10.25 18.55
CA SER A 215 6.71 -9.27 17.46
C SER A 215 5.39 -9.33 16.70
N TYR A 216 4.84 -10.54 16.52
CA TYR A 216 3.52 -10.72 15.96
C TYR A 216 2.43 -10.12 16.85
N LEU A 217 2.39 -10.51 18.13
CA LEU A 217 1.35 -10.11 19.06
C LEU A 217 1.35 -8.61 19.38
N GLU A 218 2.50 -7.93 19.28
CA GLU A 218 2.63 -6.47 19.41
C GLU A 218 2.09 -5.69 18.19
N LEU A 219 2.07 -6.30 17.01
CA LEU A 219 1.70 -5.66 15.74
C LEU A 219 0.30 -6.01 15.22
N VAL A 220 -0.41 -6.90 15.92
CA VAL A 220 -1.78 -7.33 15.57
C VAL A 220 -2.77 -6.84 16.62
N SER A 221 -3.89 -6.26 16.18
CA SER A 221 -4.97 -5.85 17.08
C SER A 221 -5.81 -7.03 17.54
N ASP A 222 -6.64 -6.85 18.57
CA ASP A 222 -7.59 -7.88 19.04
C ASP A 222 -8.56 -8.28 17.93
N GLN A 223 -9.07 -7.29 17.21
CA GLN A 223 -9.91 -7.53 16.04
C GLN A 223 -9.13 -8.23 14.93
N GLY A 224 -7.84 -7.97 14.79
CA GLY A 224 -6.96 -8.68 13.85
C GLY A 224 -6.81 -10.17 14.22
N LEU A 225 -6.58 -10.47 15.49
CA LEU A 225 -6.53 -11.85 16.01
C LEU A 225 -7.87 -12.55 15.77
N ARG A 226 -8.98 -11.90 16.14
CA ARG A 226 -10.33 -12.43 15.90
C ARG A 226 -10.58 -12.69 14.42
N THR A 227 -10.21 -11.74 13.55
CA THR A 227 -10.38 -11.90 12.09
C THR A 227 -9.58 -13.10 11.59
N ALA A 228 -8.34 -13.28 12.03
CA ALA A 228 -7.51 -14.43 11.64
C ALA A 228 -8.12 -15.78 12.07
N VAL A 229 -8.73 -15.84 13.26
CA VAL A 229 -9.46 -17.05 13.73
C VAL A 229 -10.74 -17.29 12.93
N LEU A 230 -11.48 -16.22 12.60
CA LEU A 230 -12.74 -16.34 11.86
C LEU A 230 -12.50 -16.82 10.43
N VAL A 231 -11.63 -16.14 9.68
CA VAL A 231 -11.50 -16.39 8.23
C VAL A 231 -10.39 -17.37 7.90
N GLY A 232 -9.48 -17.61 8.84
CA GLY A 232 -8.32 -18.45 8.61
C GLY A 232 -7.35 -17.84 7.60
N ARG A 233 -6.48 -18.70 7.06
CA ARG A 233 -5.65 -18.43 5.88
C ARG A 233 -5.68 -19.67 4.99
N PRO A 234 -6.79 -19.92 4.28
CA PRO A 234 -7.00 -21.18 3.55
C PRO A 234 -5.91 -21.47 2.52
N ALA A 235 -5.36 -20.43 1.87
CA ALA A 235 -4.24 -20.55 0.93
C ALA A 235 -2.94 -21.08 1.58
N LEU A 236 -2.81 -20.99 2.90
CA LEU A 236 -1.71 -21.58 3.68
C LEU A 236 -2.14 -22.81 4.48
N GLY A 237 -3.35 -23.33 4.25
CA GLY A 237 -3.89 -24.49 4.95
C GLY A 237 -4.37 -24.22 6.37
N MET A 238 -4.41 -22.97 6.83
CA MET A 238 -4.99 -22.60 8.13
C MET A 238 -6.50 -22.39 7.96
N PRO A 239 -7.36 -23.23 8.56
CA PRO A 239 -8.81 -23.10 8.42
C PRO A 239 -9.34 -21.89 9.19
N GLY A 240 -10.53 -21.42 8.82
CA GLY A 240 -11.32 -20.48 9.62
C GLY A 240 -12.17 -21.18 10.69
N TRP A 241 -13.11 -20.44 11.27
CA TRP A 241 -13.95 -20.91 12.38
C TRP A 241 -14.79 -22.15 12.04
N ARG A 242 -15.07 -22.41 10.75
CA ARG A 242 -15.84 -23.59 10.31
C ARG A 242 -15.02 -24.87 10.28
N GLY A 243 -13.72 -24.79 10.55
CA GLY A 243 -12.77 -25.89 10.42
C GLY A 243 -12.43 -26.27 8.98
N ASP A 244 -13.23 -25.88 7.98
CA ASP A 244 -13.01 -26.05 6.53
C ASP A 244 -12.50 -27.46 6.15
N GLY A 245 -13.07 -28.50 6.78
CA GLY A 245 -12.72 -29.91 6.56
C GLY A 245 -11.45 -30.38 7.27
N LYS A 246 -10.79 -29.52 8.07
CA LYS A 246 -9.58 -29.82 8.84
C LYS A 246 -9.82 -29.97 10.34
N GLY A 247 -11.05 -29.73 10.81
CA GLY A 247 -11.42 -29.83 12.22
C GLY A 247 -12.88 -29.46 12.47
N PRO A 248 -13.34 -29.55 13.73
CA PRO A 248 -14.68 -29.13 14.12
C PRO A 248 -14.85 -27.61 13.96
N ALA A 249 -16.10 -27.19 13.75
CA ALA A 249 -16.44 -25.77 13.77
C ALA A 249 -16.38 -25.22 15.21
N MET A 250 -15.99 -23.96 15.33
CA MET A 250 -15.92 -23.19 16.57
C MET A 250 -17.24 -22.45 16.80
N THR A 251 -17.70 -22.41 18.04
CA THR A 251 -18.80 -21.53 18.46
C THR A 251 -18.31 -20.09 18.62
N ALA A 252 -19.24 -19.13 18.76
CA ALA A 252 -18.88 -17.75 19.07
C ALA A 252 -18.12 -17.62 20.42
N GLY A 253 -18.43 -18.49 21.38
CA GLY A 253 -17.73 -18.59 22.66
C GLY A 253 -16.30 -19.09 22.48
N ASP A 254 -16.09 -20.16 21.72
CA ASP A 254 -14.75 -20.70 21.44
C ASP A 254 -13.85 -19.66 20.78
N VAL A 255 -14.39 -18.91 19.82
CA VAL A 255 -13.65 -17.81 19.17
C VAL A 255 -13.32 -16.71 20.17
N ALA A 256 -14.26 -16.29 21.01
CA ALA A 256 -14.01 -15.24 22.00
C ALA A 256 -12.95 -15.67 23.03
N ASP A 257 -13.05 -16.91 23.52
CA ASP A 257 -12.17 -17.47 24.53
C ASP A 257 -10.75 -17.68 23.97
N VAL A 258 -10.58 -18.24 22.75
CA VAL A 258 -9.23 -18.42 22.18
C VAL A 258 -8.55 -17.07 21.87
N VAL A 259 -9.32 -16.06 21.47
CA VAL A 259 -8.80 -14.70 21.27
C VAL A 259 -8.32 -14.12 22.61
N ALA A 260 -9.07 -14.32 23.71
CA ALA A 260 -8.64 -13.92 25.03
C ALA A 260 -7.35 -14.63 25.47
N TRP A 261 -7.22 -15.92 25.17
CA TRP A 261 -5.99 -16.67 25.41
C TRP A 261 -4.81 -16.09 24.63
N LEU A 262 -4.95 -15.77 23.34
CA LEU A 262 -3.89 -15.12 22.55
C LEU A 262 -3.51 -13.74 23.11
N ILE A 263 -4.49 -12.95 23.52
CA ILE A 263 -4.27 -11.63 24.14
C ILE A 263 -3.50 -11.76 25.45
N ALA A 264 -3.78 -12.79 26.26
CA ALA A 264 -3.07 -13.03 27.52
C ALA A 264 -1.58 -13.36 27.32
N HIS A 265 -1.16 -13.77 26.12
CA HIS A 265 0.25 -14.00 25.77
C HIS A 265 0.99 -12.73 25.32
N ARG A 266 0.30 -11.58 25.21
CA ARG A 266 0.99 -10.32 24.91
C ARG A 266 1.90 -9.93 26.08
N PRO A 267 3.12 -9.47 25.78
CA PRO A 267 3.96 -8.86 26.80
C PRO A 267 3.25 -7.65 27.38
N GLN A 268 3.23 -7.55 28.71
CA GLN A 268 2.82 -6.33 29.39
C GLN A 268 3.88 -5.27 29.12
N VAL A 269 3.61 -4.36 28.18
CA VAL A 269 4.52 -3.25 27.90
C VAL A 269 4.35 -2.22 29.01
N THR A 270 5.27 -2.23 29.98
CA THR A 270 5.39 -1.15 30.96
C THR A 270 5.71 0.16 30.22
N GLY A 271 4.81 1.14 30.25
CA GLY A 271 5.07 2.51 29.76
C GLY A 271 4.27 3.01 28.55
N ARG A 272 3.20 2.34 28.10
CA ARG A 272 2.23 3.02 27.22
C ARG A 272 1.41 4.04 28.05
N PRO A 273 1.26 5.29 27.60
CA PRO A 273 0.21 6.17 28.12
C PRO A 273 -1.15 5.46 27.91
N HIS A 274 -2.05 5.59 28.88
CA HIS A 274 -3.40 5.01 28.84
C HIS A 274 -4.08 5.19 27.48
N PRO A 275 -4.98 4.26 27.08
CA PRO A 275 -5.88 4.53 25.97
C PRO A 275 -6.59 5.85 26.25
N SER A 276 -6.53 6.77 25.28
CA SER A 276 -7.41 7.93 25.24
C SER A 276 -8.83 7.41 25.46
N ARG A 277 -9.46 7.86 26.54
CA ARG A 277 -10.87 7.63 26.79
C ARG A 277 -11.58 8.08 25.52
N ASP A 278 -12.31 7.17 24.89
CA ASP A 278 -13.30 7.59 23.91
C ASP A 278 -14.27 8.48 24.68
N ASP A 279 -14.24 9.78 24.36
CA ASP A 279 -15.27 10.72 24.76
C ASP A 279 -16.57 10.22 24.12
N HIS A 280 -17.34 9.48 24.91
CA HIS A 280 -18.78 9.48 24.78
C HIS A 280 -19.26 10.90 25.12
N ASP A 281 -19.49 11.69 24.08
CA ASP A 281 -20.32 12.88 24.16
C ASP A 281 -21.33 12.86 23.00
N GLY A 282 -22.61 12.87 23.37
CA GLY A 282 -23.73 13.45 22.61
C GLY A 282 -24.33 12.64 21.47
#